data_AF-A0A2V8LUK9-F1
#
_entry.id   AF-A0A2V8LUK9-F1
#
_cell.length_a   1.000
_cell.length_b   1.000
_cell.length_c   1.000
_cell.angle_alpha   90.00
_cell.angle_beta   90.00
_cell.angle_gamma   90.00
#
_symmetry.space_group_name_H-M   'P 1'
#
loop_
_entity.id
_entity.type
_entity.pdbx_description
1 polymer ?
#
loop_
_entity_poly.entity_id
_entity_poly.type
_entity_poly.pdbx_seq_one_letter_code
_entity_poly.pdbx_strand_id
1 'polypeptide(L)'
;MSSHFDTKFSDALLGFNGEADVYCQGISDGVAHDYAMDYTRMLQNRAKGIEGPLPRIPKGLFEPNRNLIRSTLDRMCEKYFPSK
;
A
#
# COMPACT_ATOMS: atom_id res chain seq x y z
N MET A 1 -4.00 15.98 24.38
CA MET A 1 -2.68 15.36 24.16
C MET A 1 -2.79 14.37 23.00
N SER A 2 -3.02 14.89 21.79
CA SER A 2 -3.40 14.09 20.61
C SER A 2 -2.58 14.47 19.36
N SER A 3 -2.18 15.75 19.27
CA SER A 3 -1.50 16.32 18.11
C SER A 3 -0.21 15.60 17.71
N HIS A 4 0.62 15.19 18.66
CA HIS A 4 1.92 14.58 18.33
C HIS A 4 1.80 13.17 17.72
N PHE A 5 0.79 12.39 18.14
CA PHE A 5 0.49 11.10 17.52
C PHE A 5 -0.08 11.28 16.11
N ASP A 6 -1.00 12.24 15.96
CA ASP A 6 -1.59 12.57 14.67
C ASP A 6 -0.54 13.08 13.67
N THR A 7 0.44 13.89 14.13
CA THR A 7 1.57 14.35 13.30
C THR A 7 2.46 13.19 12.86
N LYS A 8 2.88 12.31 13.79
CA LYS A 8 3.72 11.15 13.45
C LYS A 8 3.03 10.20 12.48
N PHE A 9 1.73 9.98 12.67
CA PHE A 9 0.95 9.17 11.73
C PHE A 9 0.85 9.83 10.35
N SER A 10 0.62 11.15 10.32
CA SER A 10 0.55 11.91 9.07
C SER A 10 1.88 11.87 8.31
N ASP A 11 3.01 12.03 9.00
CA ASP A 11 4.34 11.94 8.41
C ASP A 11 4.64 10.53 7.87
N ALA A 12 4.26 9.49 8.64
CA ALA A 12 4.40 8.10 8.20
C ALA A 12 3.55 7.80 6.96
N LEU A 13 2.32 8.32 6.91
CA LEU A 13 1.42 8.19 5.76
C LEU A 13 1.96 8.93 4.53
N LEU A 14 2.50 10.14 4.71
CA LEU A 14 3.15 10.88 3.63
C LEU A 14 4.36 10.11 3.08
N GLY A 15 5.20 9.56 3.97
CA GLY A 15 6.36 8.76 3.58
C GLY A 15 5.96 7.49 2.82
N PHE A 16 4.98 6.74 3.33
CA PHE A 16 4.45 5.56 2.65
C PHE A 16 3.89 5.89 1.28
N ASN A 17 3.07 6.95 1.18
CA ASN A 17 2.48 7.36 -0.10
C ASN A 17 3.55 7.75 -1.11
N GLY A 18 4.61 8.46 -0.69
CA GLY A 18 5.71 8.82 -1.58
C GLY A 18 6.44 7.61 -2.16
N GLU A 19 6.71 6.59 -1.35
CA GLU A 19 7.39 5.37 -1.81
C GLU A 19 6.47 4.47 -2.65
N ALA A 20 5.23 4.28 -2.21
CA ALA A 20 4.25 3.44 -2.90
C ALA A 20 3.81 4.02 -4.25
N ASP A 21 3.64 5.35 -4.35
CA ASP A 21 3.28 6.00 -5.62
C ASP A 21 4.39 5.84 -6.66
N VAL A 22 5.65 6.06 -6.29
CA VAL A 22 6.80 5.82 -7.17
C VAL A 22 6.85 4.37 -7.65
N TYR A 23 6.59 3.41 -6.76
CA TYR A 23 6.52 2.00 -7.12
C TYR A 23 5.41 1.73 -8.14
N CYS A 24 4.18 2.20 -7.88
CA CYS A 24 3.05 2.01 -8.78
C CYS A 24 3.30 2.62 -10.16
N GLN A 25 3.82 3.86 -10.23
CA GLN A 25 4.17 4.52 -11.49
C GLN A 25 5.26 3.77 -12.30
N GLY A 26 6.10 2.97 -11.63
CA GLY A 26 7.08 2.12 -12.29
C GLY A 26 6.51 0.87 -12.97
N ILE A 27 5.23 0.55 -12.76
CA ILE A 27 4.58 -0.62 -13.34
C ILE A 27 3.98 -0.24 -14.69
N SER A 28 4.53 -0.79 -15.77
CA SER A 28 4.08 -0.52 -17.15
C SER A 28 2.82 -1.29 -17.56
N ASP A 29 2.58 -2.47 -16.97
CA ASP A 29 1.35 -3.24 -17.22
C ASP A 29 0.17 -2.60 -16.49
N GLY A 30 -0.86 -2.18 -17.24
CA GLY A 30 -1.98 -1.44 -16.68
C GLY A 30 -2.79 -2.24 -15.63
N VAL A 31 -2.95 -3.55 -15.83
CA VAL A 31 -3.69 -4.40 -14.89
C VAL A 31 -2.92 -4.54 -13.56
N ALA A 32 -1.60 -4.69 -13.64
CA ALA A 32 -0.71 -4.74 -12.49
C ALA A 32 -0.62 -3.38 -11.78
N HIS A 33 -0.57 -2.27 -12.52
CA HIS A 33 -0.61 -0.91 -11.99
C HIS A 33 -1.88 -0.68 -11.16
N ASP A 34 -3.05 -0.94 -11.75
CA ASP A 34 -4.34 -0.71 -11.08
C ASP A 34 -4.47 -1.59 -9.83
N TYR A 35 -4.03 -2.84 -9.92
CA TYR A 35 -3.97 -3.73 -8.77
C TYR A 35 -3.04 -3.21 -7.66
N ALA A 36 -1.88 -2.66 -8.01
CA ALA A 36 -0.95 -2.09 -7.04
C ALA A 36 -1.52 -0.83 -6.36
N MET A 37 -2.23 0.02 -7.10
CA MET A 37 -2.95 1.18 -6.57
C MET A 37 -4.06 0.77 -5.59
N ASP A 38 -4.89 -0.21 -5.95
CA ASP A 38 -5.93 -0.73 -5.08
C ASP A 38 -5.36 -1.37 -3.81
N TYR A 39 -4.26 -2.11 -3.92
CA TYR A 39 -3.58 -2.73 -2.79
C TYR A 39 -2.96 -1.68 -1.86
N THR A 40 -2.33 -0.64 -2.43
CA THR A 40 -1.81 0.51 -1.68
C THR A 40 -2.92 1.19 -0.88
N ARG A 41 -4.07 1.45 -1.51
CA ARG A 41 -5.23 2.05 -0.84
C ARG A 41 -5.75 1.18 0.30
N MET A 42 -5.80 -0.14 0.12
CA MET A 42 -6.17 -1.07 1.18
C MET A 42 -5.19 -0.97 2.37
N LEU A 43 -3.88 -0.91 2.14
CA LEU A 43 -2.88 -0.76 3.20
C LEU A 43 -3.02 0.58 3.95
N GLN A 44 -3.24 1.69 3.23
CA GLN A 44 -3.53 2.99 3.86
C GLN A 44 -4.77 2.94 4.77
N ASN A 45 -5.83 2.26 4.32
CA ASN A 45 -7.05 2.11 5.11
C ASN A 45 -6.78 1.28 6.38
N ARG A 46 -6.05 0.17 6.25
CA ARG A 46 -5.65 -0.66 7.41
C ARG A 46 -4.80 0.13 8.41
N ALA A 47 -3.85 0.93 7.93
CA ALA A 47 -3.05 1.80 8.79
C ALA A 47 -3.92 2.84 9.54
N LYS A 48 -5.04 3.27 8.95
CA LYS A 48 -6.05 4.14 9.59
C LYS A 48 -7.04 3.38 10.49
N GLY A 49 -6.89 2.07 10.68
CA GLY A 49 -7.83 1.23 11.43
C GLY A 49 -9.13 0.93 10.69
N ILE A 50 -9.18 1.16 9.38
CA ILE A 50 -10.34 0.87 8.54
C ILE A 50 -10.10 -0.49 7.88
N GLU A 51 -10.80 -1.51 8.38
CA GLU A 51 -10.76 -2.84 7.77
C GLU A 51 -11.50 -2.83 6.42
N GLY A 52 -10.85 -3.40 5.41
CA GLY A 52 -11.41 -3.53 4.07
C GLY A 52 -11.04 -4.88 3.46
N PRO A 53 -11.85 -5.38 2.51
CA PRO A 53 -11.53 -6.61 1.81
C PRO A 53 -10.23 -6.46 1.01
N LEU A 54 -9.58 -7.60 0.74
CA LEU A 54 -8.47 -7.65 -0.22
C LEU A 54 -8.96 -7.16 -1.61
N PRO A 55 -8.11 -6.45 -2.37
CA PRO A 55 -8.42 -6.11 -3.75
C PRO A 55 -8.78 -7.36 -4.55
N ARG A 56 -9.80 -7.21 -5.40
CA ARG A 56 -10.21 -8.27 -6.31
C ARG A 56 -9.02 -8.65 -7.20
N ILE A 57 -8.77 -9.94 -7.36
CA ILE A 57 -7.74 -10.41 -8.30
C ILE A 57 -8.25 -10.17 -9.73
N PRO A 58 -7.58 -9.31 -10.52
CA PRO A 58 -8.01 -9.03 -11.88
C PRO A 58 -7.68 -10.21 -12.80
N LYS A 59 -8.49 -10.38 -13.86
CA LYS A 59 -8.20 -11.35 -14.92
C LYS A 59 -6.95 -10.88 -15.67
N GLY A 60 -6.02 -11.80 -15.94
CA GLY A 60 -4.78 -11.48 -16.65
C GLY A 60 -3.59 -11.11 -15.76
N LEU A 61 -3.80 -10.87 -14.45
CA LEU A 61 -2.69 -10.70 -13.52
C LEU A 61 -2.21 -12.05 -13.00
N PHE A 62 -1.10 -12.52 -13.57
CA PHE A 62 -0.45 -13.74 -13.15
C PHE A 62 -0.02 -13.67 -11.68
N GLU A 63 -0.16 -14.79 -10.98
CA GLU A 63 0.12 -14.89 -9.55
C GLU A 63 1.53 -14.44 -9.14
N PRO A 64 2.61 -14.76 -9.86
CA PRO A 64 3.94 -14.27 -9.52
C PRO A 64 4.02 -12.75 -9.44
N ASN A 65 3.43 -12.04 -10.42
CA ASN A 65 3.41 -10.57 -10.43
C ASN A 65 2.57 -10.03 -9.28
N ARG A 66 1.44 -10.66 -8.98
CA ARG A 66 0.58 -10.30 -7.84
C ARG A 66 1.33 -10.46 -6.51
N ASN A 67 2.04 -11.56 -6.33
CA ASN A 67 2.77 -11.85 -5.10
C ASN A 67 3.96 -10.88 -4.92
N LEU A 68 4.63 -10.52 -6.02
CA LEU A 68 5.67 -9.49 -5.99
C LEU A 68 5.09 -8.14 -5.54
N ILE A 69 3.99 -7.69 -6.16
CA ILE A 69 3.32 -6.43 -5.78
C ILE A 69 2.93 -6.43 -4.30
N ARG A 70 2.28 -7.49 -3.84
CA ARG A 70 1.88 -7.63 -2.42
C ARG A 70 3.10 -7.54 -1.51
N SER A 71 4.11 -8.37 -1.74
CA SER A 71 5.29 -8.43 -0.89
C SER A 71 6.06 -7.11 -0.85
N THR A 72 6.18 -6.42 -1.99
CA THR A 72 6.83 -5.10 -2.03
C THR A 72 6.05 -4.06 -1.25
N LEU A 73 4.74 -3.96 -1.47
CA LEU A 73 3.89 -2.96 -0.80
C LEU A 73 3.71 -3.26 0.70
N ASP A 74 3.62 -4.53 1.10
CA ASP A 74 3.56 -4.95 2.50
C ASP A 74 4.85 -4.52 3.22
N ARG A 75 6.03 -4.77 2.63
CA ARG A 75 7.32 -4.36 3.19
C ARG A 75 7.45 -2.83 3.32
N MET A 76 6.96 -2.08 2.33
CA MET A 76 6.89 -0.62 2.42
C MET A 76 5.95 -0.20 3.56
N CYS A 77 4.78 -0.80 3.66
CA CYS A 77 3.82 -0.51 4.72
C CYS A 77 4.41 -0.79 6.11
N GLU A 78 5.07 -1.93 6.31
CA GLU A 78 5.71 -2.30 7.58
C GLU A 78 6.81 -1.32 8.01
N LYS A 79 7.55 -0.76 7.05
CA LYS A 79 8.57 0.27 7.31
C LYS A 79 7.98 1.54 7.93
N TYR A 80 6.79 1.96 7.51
CA TYR A 80 6.13 3.19 7.99
C TYR A 80 5.14 2.95 9.13
N PHE A 81 4.50 1.78 9.14
CA PHE A 81 3.49 1.35 10.09
C PHE A 81 3.89 0.00 10.71
N PRO A 82 4.98 -0.04 11.50
CA PRO A 82 5.41 -1.28 12.11
C PRO A 82 4.34 -1.77 13.08
N SER A 83 3.99 -3.05 12.95
CA SER A 83 3.21 -3.73 13.99
C SER A 83 4.09 -3.82 15.24
N LYS A 84 3.54 -3.40 16.38
CA LYS A 84 4.23 -3.44 17.68
C LYS A 84 4.54 -4.87 18.12
#